data_AF-A0A949GJE4-F1
#
_entry.id   AF-A0A949GJE4-F1
#
_cell.length_a   1.000
_cell.length_b   1.000
_cell.length_c   1.000
_cell.angle_alpha   90.00
_cell.angle_beta   90.00
_cell.angle_gamma   90.00
#
_symmetry.space_group_name_H-M   'P 1'
#
loop_
_entity.id
_entity.type
_entity.pdbx_description
1 polymer ?
#
loop_
_entity_poly.entity_id
_entity_poly.type
_entity_poly.pdbx_seq_one_letter_code
_entity_poly.pdbx_strand_id
1 'polypeptide(L)'
;MKRSLRVVVVTESFLPQINGVTNSVLRILEYLRAQGHQALVIAPESAGGVSEYAGFRVRRVPSLEMKGLLPLGFPQKAIEPLIDGFNPDVVHLASPFFLGNYASRVAERLGIPTLSIYQTDIAGFARHYGLTMAHDSLKRWVAKIHSRT
;
A
#
# COMPACT_ATOMS: atom_id res chain seq x y z
N MET A 1 12.99 -27.31 2.31
CA MET A 1 12.70 -26.33 1.24
C MET A 1 11.88 -25.20 1.84
N LYS A 2 12.26 -23.93 1.66
CA LYS A 2 11.41 -22.79 2.08
C LYS A 2 10.20 -22.71 1.15
N ARG A 3 8.99 -22.56 1.72
CA ARG A 3 7.73 -22.40 0.95
C ARG A 3 7.80 -21.11 0.12
N SER A 4 7.41 -21.17 -1.15
CA SER A 4 7.26 -19.96 -1.97
C SER A 4 5.97 -19.23 -1.56
N LEU A 5 6.05 -17.92 -1.36
CA LEU A 5 4.95 -17.07 -0.93
C LEU A 5 4.48 -16.17 -2.08
N ARG A 6 3.19 -15.84 -2.09
CA ARG A 6 2.56 -14.85 -2.95
C ARG A 6 2.22 -13.62 -2.11
N VAL A 7 2.85 -12.50 -2.41
CA VAL A 7 2.72 -11.26 -1.62
C VAL A 7 2.05 -10.17 -2.46
N VAL A 8 0.92 -9.64 -2.00
CA VAL A 8 0.42 -8.36 -2.55
C VAL A 8 1.08 -7.25 -1.76
N VAL A 9 1.76 -6.33 -2.45
CA VAL A 9 2.34 -5.13 -1.85
C VAL A 9 1.50 -3.93 -2.24
N VAL A 10 0.95 -3.21 -1.25
CA VAL A 10 0.14 -2.02 -1.48
C VAL A 10 0.88 -0.80 -0.94
N THR A 11 1.02 0.22 -1.79
CA THR A 11 1.75 1.44 -1.44
C THR A 11 1.05 2.68 -1.97
N GLU A 12 1.12 3.79 -1.24
CA GLU A 12 0.53 5.09 -1.60
C GLU A 12 1.46 5.91 -2.51
N SER A 13 2.69 5.45 -2.73
CA SER A 13 3.62 6.03 -3.69
C SER A 13 4.54 4.96 -4.23
N PHE A 14 4.88 5.08 -5.50
CA PHE A 14 5.80 4.16 -6.17
C PHE A 14 6.50 4.89 -7.31
N LEU A 15 7.41 4.18 -7.99
CA LEU A 15 8.16 4.70 -9.12
C LEU A 15 7.26 5.44 -10.14
N PRO A 16 7.70 6.59 -10.68
CA PRO A 16 9.02 7.18 -10.56
C PRO A 16 9.22 8.05 -9.30
N GLN A 17 8.21 8.18 -8.44
CA GLN A 17 8.34 8.96 -7.21
C GLN A 17 9.28 8.23 -6.23
N ILE A 18 10.38 8.88 -5.84
CA ILE A 18 11.36 8.30 -4.92
C ILE A 18 11.19 8.93 -3.54
N ASN A 19 10.98 8.09 -2.54
CA ASN A 19 10.91 8.46 -1.13
C ASN A 19 11.27 7.24 -0.25
N GLY A 20 11.18 7.37 1.07
CA GLY A 20 11.51 6.28 2.00
C GLY A 20 10.64 5.02 1.83
N VAL A 21 9.34 5.21 1.58
CA VAL A 21 8.39 4.09 1.35
C VAL A 21 8.74 3.37 0.05
N THR A 22 8.91 4.12 -1.04
CA THR A 22 9.27 3.54 -2.34
C THR A 22 10.55 2.74 -2.22
N ASN A 23 11.62 3.31 -1.67
CA ASN A 23 12.89 2.61 -1.48
C ASN A 23 12.73 1.32 -0.66
N SER A 24 11.94 1.34 0.42
CA SER A 24 11.65 0.15 1.23
C SER A 24 10.94 -0.93 0.43
N VAL A 25 9.92 -0.55 -0.34
CA VAL A 25 9.20 -1.47 -1.23
C VAL A 25 10.13 -2.07 -2.29
N LEU A 26 11.01 -1.27 -2.92
CA LEU A 26 11.98 -1.78 -3.91
C LEU A 26 12.88 -2.87 -3.30
N ARG A 27 13.43 -2.64 -2.10
CA ARG A 27 14.27 -3.62 -1.41
C ARG A 27 13.50 -4.89 -1.05
N ILE A 28 12.24 -4.77 -0.61
CA ILE A 28 11.37 -5.91 -0.33
C ILE A 28 11.13 -6.73 -1.61
N LEU A 29 10.80 -6.08 -2.72
CA LEU A 29 10.58 -6.77 -4.00
C LEU A 29 11.84 -7.49 -4.48
N GLU A 30 13.00 -6.85 -4.42
CA GLU A 30 14.28 -7.50 -4.76
C GLU A 30 14.55 -8.73 -3.89
N TYR A 31 14.28 -8.64 -2.59
CA TYR A 31 14.41 -9.77 -1.66
C TYR A 31 13.43 -10.89 -1.99
N LEU A 32 12.15 -10.57 -2.24
CA LEU A 32 11.13 -11.56 -2.63
C LEU A 32 11.56 -12.30 -3.89
N ARG A 33 12.06 -11.58 -4.90
CA ARG A 33 12.59 -12.19 -6.14
C ARG A 33 13.76 -13.13 -5.83
N ALA A 34 14.73 -12.66 -5.03
CA ALA A 34 15.91 -13.45 -4.67
C ALA A 34 15.58 -14.72 -3.88
N GLN A 35 14.48 -14.73 -3.12
CA GLN A 35 14.01 -15.90 -2.37
C GLN A 35 13.02 -16.78 -3.16
N GLY A 36 12.74 -16.45 -4.44
CA GLY A 36 11.82 -17.23 -5.28
C GLY A 36 10.34 -17.06 -4.91
N HIS A 37 9.99 -15.96 -4.26
CA HIS A 37 8.61 -15.57 -3.96
C HIS A 37 7.99 -14.82 -5.14
N GLN A 38 6.67 -14.72 -5.15
CA GLN A 38 5.88 -13.97 -6.14
C GLN A 38 5.33 -12.71 -5.51
N ALA A 39 5.24 -11.63 -6.28
CA ALA A 39 4.61 -10.41 -5.83
C ALA A 39 3.73 -9.74 -6.89
N LEU A 40 2.72 -9.02 -6.40
CA LEU A 40 1.92 -8.06 -7.16
C LEU A 40 1.97 -6.73 -6.42
N VAL A 41 2.38 -5.66 -7.10
CA VAL A 41 2.38 -4.31 -6.52
C VAL A 41 1.09 -3.60 -6.93
N ILE A 42 0.37 -3.02 -5.98
CA ILE A 42 -0.77 -2.12 -6.22
C ILE A 42 -0.35 -0.72 -5.78
N ALA A 43 -0.34 0.23 -6.71
CA ALA A 43 0.13 1.59 -6.48
C ALA A 43 -0.72 2.61 -7.26
N PRO A 44 -0.78 3.88 -6.82
CA PRO A 44 -1.40 4.97 -7.57
C PRO A 44 -0.84 5.14 -8.98
N GLU A 45 -1.69 5.62 -9.90
CA GLU A 45 -1.26 6.18 -11.17
C GLU A 45 -0.28 7.34 -10.94
N SER A 46 0.72 7.42 -11.81
CA SER A 46 1.71 8.49 -11.79
C SER A 46 2.24 8.70 -13.20
N ALA A 47 2.46 9.94 -13.61
CA ALA A 47 3.15 10.22 -14.87
C ALA A 47 4.52 9.49 -14.89
N GLY A 48 4.81 8.76 -15.97
CA GLY A 48 6.02 7.93 -16.06
C GLY A 48 6.05 6.70 -15.16
N GLY A 49 4.90 6.27 -14.64
CA GLY A 49 4.77 5.08 -13.79
C GLY A 49 5.21 3.80 -14.52
N VAL A 50 6.05 3.00 -13.86
CA VAL A 50 6.42 1.67 -14.36
C VAL A 50 5.27 0.66 -14.18
N SER A 51 5.18 -0.30 -15.09
CA SER A 51 4.26 -1.44 -15.07
C SER A 51 4.86 -2.71 -14.48
N GLU A 52 6.18 -2.73 -14.26
CA GLU A 52 6.91 -3.85 -13.67
C GLU A 52 8.10 -3.32 -12.85
N TYR A 53 8.43 -4.01 -11.76
CA TYR A 53 9.69 -3.84 -11.05
C TYR A 53 10.18 -5.18 -10.51
N ALA A 54 11.49 -5.44 -10.63
CA ALA A 54 12.10 -6.69 -10.20
C ALA A 54 11.38 -7.96 -10.71
N GLY A 55 10.77 -7.93 -11.92
CA GLY A 55 10.05 -9.08 -12.48
C GLY A 55 8.62 -9.24 -11.96
N PHE A 56 8.14 -8.30 -11.14
CA PHE A 56 6.80 -8.29 -10.58
C PHE A 56 5.94 -7.20 -11.18
N ARG A 57 4.70 -7.55 -11.50
CA ARG A 57 3.73 -6.62 -12.09
C ARG A 57 3.38 -5.51 -11.09
N VAL A 58 3.25 -4.30 -11.62
CA VAL A 58 2.78 -3.11 -10.92
C VAL A 58 1.44 -2.72 -11.51
N ARG A 59 0.38 -2.97 -10.76
CA ARG A 59 -0.97 -2.58 -11.11
C ARG A 59 -1.25 -1.17 -10.60
N ARG A 60 -1.37 -0.25 -11.56
CA ARG A 60 -1.75 1.13 -11.30
C ARG A 60 -3.26 1.23 -11.06
N VAL A 61 -3.63 1.98 -10.03
CA VAL A 61 -5.03 2.33 -9.73
C VAL A 61 -5.20 3.84 -9.86
N PRO A 62 -6.34 4.32 -10.39
CA PRO A 62 -6.57 5.75 -10.52
C PRO A 62 -6.38 6.51 -9.20
N SER A 63 -5.76 7.68 -9.30
CA SER A 63 -5.48 8.57 -8.17
C SER A 63 -5.85 10.00 -8.50
N LEU A 64 -6.29 10.77 -7.50
CA LEU A 64 -6.38 12.23 -7.63
C LEU A 64 -5.09 12.85 -7.11
N GLU A 65 -4.46 13.66 -7.96
CA GLU A 65 -3.45 14.62 -7.54
C GLU A 65 -4.17 15.82 -6.90
N MET A 66 -4.11 15.91 -5.58
CA MET A 66 -4.58 17.10 -4.86
C MET A 66 -3.40 18.07 -4.75
N LYS A 67 -3.52 19.28 -5.32
CA LYS A 67 -2.46 20.30 -5.29
C LYS A 67 -1.87 20.45 -3.88
N GLY A 68 -0.57 20.14 -3.74
CA GLY A 68 0.18 20.24 -2.49
C GLY A 68 0.33 18.93 -1.71
N LEU A 69 -0.38 17.86 -2.06
CA LEU A 69 -0.30 16.56 -1.38
C LEU A 69 0.22 15.46 -2.31
N LEU A 70 0.78 14.39 -1.74
CA LEU A 70 1.13 13.18 -2.49
C LEU A 70 -0.12 12.63 -3.20
N PRO A 71 0.00 12.11 -4.44
CA PRO A 71 -1.14 11.51 -5.13
C PRO A 71 -1.74 10.37 -4.29
N LEU A 72 -3.05 10.44 -4.05
CA LEU A 72 -3.76 9.47 -3.22
C LEU A 72 -4.49 8.47 -4.12
N GLY A 73 -4.20 7.19 -3.98
CA GLY A 73 -4.93 6.12 -4.66
C GLY A 73 -6.33 5.98 -4.08
N PHE A 74 -7.36 5.93 -4.94
CA PHE A 74 -8.74 5.78 -4.47
C PHE A 74 -9.11 4.32 -4.20
N PRO A 75 -9.87 4.05 -3.12
CA PRO A 75 -10.57 2.79 -2.91
C PRO A 75 -11.44 2.42 -4.12
N GLN A 76 -11.09 1.37 -4.85
CA GLN A 76 -11.87 0.92 -5.99
C GLN A 76 -12.26 -0.55 -5.84
N LYS A 77 -13.51 -0.87 -6.22
CA LYS A 77 -13.98 -2.26 -6.39
C LYS A 77 -13.04 -3.11 -7.25
N ALA A 78 -12.28 -2.49 -8.15
CA ALA A 78 -11.30 -3.15 -8.99
C ALA A 78 -10.10 -3.76 -8.22
N ILE A 79 -9.81 -3.32 -6.99
CA ILE A 79 -8.71 -3.86 -6.18
C ILE A 79 -9.03 -5.25 -5.65
N GLU A 80 -10.28 -5.52 -5.30
CA GLU A 80 -10.67 -6.82 -4.76
C GLU A 80 -10.44 -7.97 -5.74
N PRO A 81 -10.88 -7.92 -7.01
CA PRO A 81 -10.55 -8.95 -8.00
C PRO A 81 -9.04 -9.10 -8.24
N LEU A 82 -8.26 -8.03 -8.07
CA LEU A 82 -6.80 -8.08 -8.21
C LEU A 82 -6.15 -8.85 -7.05
N ILE A 83 -6.60 -8.59 -5.82
CA ILE A 83 -6.12 -9.29 -4.63
C ILE A 83 -6.59 -10.75 -4.67
N ASP A 84 -7.88 -10.98 -4.88
CA ASP A 84 -8.48 -12.32 -4.90
C ASP A 84 -7.91 -13.19 -6.04
N GLY A 85 -7.88 -12.66 -7.27
CA GLY A 85 -7.32 -13.36 -8.42
C GLY A 85 -5.82 -13.65 -8.32
N PHE A 86 -5.09 -12.83 -7.55
CA PHE A 86 -3.69 -13.10 -7.23
C PHE A 86 -3.52 -14.09 -6.08
N ASN A 87 -4.58 -14.49 -5.36
CA ASN A 87 -4.57 -15.50 -4.28
C ASN A 87 -3.31 -15.42 -3.37
N PRO A 88 -3.06 -14.27 -2.71
CA PRO A 88 -1.86 -14.08 -1.91
C PRO A 88 -1.90 -14.82 -0.57
N ASP A 89 -0.73 -15.21 -0.11
CA ASP A 89 -0.53 -15.69 1.26
C ASP A 89 -0.55 -14.55 2.28
N VAL A 90 -0.18 -13.33 1.87
CA VAL A 90 -0.14 -12.14 2.73
C VAL A 90 -0.28 -10.85 1.91
N VAL A 91 -0.96 -9.86 2.49
CA VAL A 91 -0.99 -8.48 1.99
C VAL A 91 -0.04 -7.62 2.82
N HIS A 92 0.99 -7.06 2.20
CA HIS A 92 1.89 -6.10 2.80
C HIS A 92 1.45 -4.67 2.50
N LEU A 93 1.02 -3.94 3.53
CA LEU A 93 0.64 -2.53 3.43
C LEU A 93 1.85 -1.67 3.79
N ALA A 94 2.55 -1.16 2.78
CA ALA A 94 3.73 -0.30 2.94
C ALA A 94 3.38 1.13 3.37
N SER A 95 2.12 1.55 3.15
CA SER A 95 1.59 2.82 3.66
C SER A 95 0.06 2.72 3.76
N PRO A 96 -0.51 2.60 4.98
CA PRO A 96 -1.94 2.37 5.15
C PRO A 96 -2.75 3.68 5.22
N PHE A 97 -2.70 4.54 4.19
CA PHE A 97 -3.60 5.70 4.08
C PHE A 97 -4.93 5.28 3.43
N PHE A 98 -5.25 5.74 2.22
CA PHE A 98 -6.54 5.49 1.59
C PHE A 98 -6.56 4.15 0.87
N LEU A 99 -5.56 3.92 0.02
CA LEU A 99 -5.40 2.68 -0.74
C LEU A 99 -5.09 1.52 0.21
N GLY A 100 -4.18 1.72 1.16
CA GLY A 100 -3.83 0.68 2.12
C GLY A 100 -4.97 0.34 3.08
N ASN A 101 -5.74 1.32 3.59
CA ASN A 101 -6.94 1.02 4.40
C ASN A 101 -8.01 0.27 3.61
N TYR A 102 -8.21 0.58 2.32
CA TYR A 102 -9.14 -0.19 1.50
C TYR A 102 -8.65 -1.63 1.28
N ALA A 103 -7.38 -1.80 0.93
CA ALA A 103 -6.78 -3.13 0.76
C ALA A 103 -6.85 -3.95 2.05
N SER A 104 -6.67 -3.32 3.23
CA SER A 104 -6.86 -3.98 4.53
C SER A 104 -8.27 -4.56 4.70
N ARG A 105 -9.32 -3.80 4.35
CA ARG A 105 -10.72 -4.27 4.45
C ARG A 105 -11.02 -5.38 3.46
N VAL A 106 -10.41 -5.32 2.27
CA VAL A 106 -10.51 -6.39 1.28
C VAL A 106 -9.85 -7.67 1.82
N ALA A 107 -8.62 -7.57 2.34
CA ALA A 107 -7.90 -8.69 2.92
C ALA A 107 -8.65 -9.31 4.09
N GLU A 108 -9.21 -8.50 5.00
CA GLU A 108 -10.06 -8.94 6.12
C GLU A 108 -11.26 -9.77 5.62
N ARG A 109 -11.98 -9.27 4.62
CA ARG A 109 -13.15 -9.98 4.05
C ARG A 109 -12.76 -11.28 3.33
N LEU A 110 -11.58 -11.32 2.71
CA LEU A 110 -11.07 -12.51 2.02
C LEU A 110 -10.34 -13.48 2.99
N GLY A 111 -10.21 -13.14 4.28
CA GLY A 111 -9.49 -13.97 5.25
C GLY A 111 -7.98 -14.04 5.03
N ILE A 112 -7.39 -13.04 4.36
CA ILE A 112 -5.97 -13.01 4.00
C ILE A 112 -5.18 -12.29 5.11
N PRO A 113 -4.10 -12.89 5.65
CA PRO A 113 -3.22 -12.23 6.60
C PRO A 113 -2.66 -10.90 6.08
N THR A 114 -2.60 -9.88 6.93
CA THR A 114 -2.13 -8.54 6.55
C THR A 114 -0.95 -8.11 7.43
N LEU A 115 0.11 -7.57 6.82
CA LEU A 115 1.27 -6.96 7.47
C LEU A 115 1.32 -5.47 7.13
N SER A 116 1.00 -4.62 8.11
CA SER A 116 1.04 -3.18 7.98
C SER A 116 2.32 -2.59 8.55
N ILE A 117 3.08 -1.84 7.75
CA ILE A 117 4.25 -1.11 8.22
C ILE A 117 3.95 0.39 8.18
N TYR A 118 3.90 1.01 9.37
CA TYR A 118 3.70 2.45 9.53
C TYR A 118 5.03 3.17 9.42
N GLN A 119 5.45 3.50 8.19
CA GLN A 119 6.70 4.23 7.93
C GLN A 119 6.59 5.76 8.00
N THR A 120 5.38 6.31 8.09
CA THR A 120 5.14 7.76 8.21
C THR A 120 4.22 8.03 9.39
N ASP A 121 4.62 8.92 10.30
CA ASP A 121 3.74 9.45 11.34
C ASP A 121 2.63 10.27 10.69
N ILE A 122 1.48 9.63 10.48
CA ILE A 122 0.27 10.21 9.91
C ILE A 122 -0.19 11.45 10.72
N ALA A 123 0.05 11.46 12.04
CA ALA A 123 -0.30 12.59 12.91
C ALA A 123 0.70 13.75 12.80
N GLY A 124 1.95 13.47 12.45
CA GLY A 124 2.97 14.46 12.08
C GLY A 124 2.71 15.07 10.70
N PHE A 125 2.30 14.25 9.73
CA PHE A 125 1.97 14.67 8.37
C PHE A 125 0.72 15.59 8.32
N ALA A 126 -0.32 15.27 9.10
CA ALA A 126 -1.50 16.12 9.26
C ALA A 126 -1.19 17.48 9.92
N ARG A 127 -0.20 17.51 10.83
CA ARG A 127 0.31 18.76 11.43
C ARG A 127 1.11 19.61 10.45
N HIS A 128 1.92 18.98 9.58
CA HIS A 128 2.76 19.69 8.61
C HIS A 128 1.96 20.40 7.51
N TYR A 129 0.75 19.91 7.19
CA TYR A 129 -0.14 20.49 6.17
C TYR A 129 -1.26 21.40 6.73
N GLY A 130 -1.19 21.82 7.98
CA GLY A 130 -2.10 22.83 8.54
C GLY A 130 -3.54 22.34 8.81
N LEU A 131 -3.78 21.03 8.88
CA LEU A 131 -5.09 20.45 9.20
C LEU A 131 -5.27 20.31 10.72
N THR A 132 -5.13 21.42 11.47
CA THR A 132 -5.19 21.45 12.95
C THR A 132 -6.55 21.00 13.52
N MET A 133 -7.64 21.07 12.75
CA MET A 133 -8.97 20.64 13.22
C MET A 133 -9.27 19.13 13.08
N ALA A 134 -8.38 18.34 12.48
CA ALA A 134 -8.64 16.91 12.19
C ALA A 134 -7.91 15.91 13.11
N HIS A 135 -7.10 16.39 14.06
CA HIS A 135 -6.14 15.56 14.79
C HIS A 135 -6.78 14.47 15.68
N ASP A 136 -7.87 14.78 16.39
CA ASP A 136 -8.52 13.83 17.31
C ASP A 136 -9.42 12.81 16.60
N SER A 137 -9.97 13.18 15.44
CA SER A 137 -10.73 12.26 14.60
C SER A 137 -9.81 11.27 13.90
N LEU A 138 -8.62 11.71 13.49
CA LEU A 138 -7.62 10.88 12.85
C LEU A 138 -7.01 9.87 13.84
N LYS A 139 -6.70 10.27 15.08
CA LYS A 139 -6.27 9.36 16.15
C LYS A 139 -7.29 8.25 16.42
N ARG A 140 -8.58 8.60 16.52
CA ARG A 140 -9.66 7.62 16.73
C ARG A 140 -9.80 6.67 15.55
N TRP A 141 -9.60 7.16 14.33
CA TRP A 141 -9.65 6.35 13.12
C TRP A 141 -8.47 5.37 13.04
N VAL A 142 -7.24 5.83 13.33
CA VAL A 142 -6.03 4.98 13.38
C VAL A 142 -6.15 3.91 14.48
N ALA A 143 -6.65 4.27 15.66
CA ALA A 143 -6.88 3.32 16.76
C ALA A 143 -7.93 2.25 16.40
N LYS A 144 -8.98 2.62 15.66
CA LYS A 144 -10.03 1.69 15.22
C LYS A 144 -9.56 0.71 14.14
N ILE A 145 -8.60 1.12 13.32
CA ILE A 145 -7.93 0.22 12.37
C ILE A 145 -7.04 -0.77 13.14
N HIS A 146 -6.29 -0.29 14.14
CA HIS A 146 -5.44 -1.13 14.97
C HIS A 146 -6.19 -2.14 15.84
N SER A 147 -7.42 -1.85 16.24
CA SER A 147 -8.21 -2.78 17.05
C SER A 147 -8.82 -3.94 16.24
N ARG A 148 -8.53 -4.03 14.93
CA ARG A 148 -9.13 -5.02 14.00
C ARG A 148 -8.09 -5.82 13.21
N THR A 149 -6.83 -5.66 13.55
CA THR A 149 -5.68 -6.43 13.04
C THR A 149 -4.92 -6.97 14.23
#